data_AF-A0A1I9Q6Z6-F1
#
_entry.id   AF-A0A1I9Q6Z6-F1
#
_cell.length_a   1.000
_cell.length_b   1.000
_cell.length_c   1.000
_cell.angle_alpha   90.00
_cell.angle_beta   90.00
_cell.angle_gamma   90.00
#
_symmetry.space_group_name_H-M   'P 1'
#
loop_
_entity.id
_entity.type
_entity.pdbx_description
1 polymer ?
#
loop_
_entity_poly.entity_id
_entity_poly.type
_entity_poly.pdbx_seq_one_letter_code
_entity_poly.pdbx_strand_id
1 'polypeptide(L)'
;MTLSSGSNTVLNWLSDLTSIATFISWAFICVSFLRFKSACDAQGIIRSESKYIYNRFQPFPAYWALFWCIITIFFNGYKVFLKGRWNTSSFIIAYINIPIVGALFLGHYLFTKRPSFKPASKIDMVSNIPGPEIDFDPNPPTTKIGKFLRWLL
;
A
#
# COMPACT_ATOMS: atom_id res chain seq x y z
N MET A 1 -19.11 -27.91 -22.54
CA MET A 1 -17.72 -27.60 -22.95
C MET A 1 -16.77 -28.15 -21.90
N THR A 2 -16.14 -29.28 -22.20
CA THR A 2 -15.32 -30.08 -21.28
C THR A 2 -13.84 -29.95 -21.65
N LEU A 3 -13.19 -28.94 -21.07
CA LEU A 3 -11.73 -28.80 -20.87
C LEU A 3 -11.44 -28.52 -19.37
N SER A 4 -12.37 -28.97 -18.52
CA SER A 4 -12.84 -28.27 -17.33
C SER A 4 -11.87 -28.28 -16.13
N SER A 5 -11.08 -29.33 -15.95
CA SER A 5 -10.37 -29.56 -14.68
C SER A 5 -9.00 -28.87 -14.61
N GLY A 6 -8.21 -28.95 -15.69
CA GLY A 6 -6.85 -28.39 -15.74
C GLY A 6 -6.83 -26.87 -15.85
N SER A 7 -7.69 -26.30 -16.72
CA SER A 7 -7.78 -24.85 -16.91
C SER A 7 -8.22 -24.11 -15.64
N ASN A 8 -9.21 -24.65 -14.93
CA ASN A 8 -9.66 -24.11 -13.65
C ASN A 8 -8.53 -24.13 -12.60
N THR A 9 -7.70 -25.17 -12.59
CA THR A 9 -6.57 -25.27 -11.66
C THR A 9 -5.54 -24.16 -11.89
N VAL A 10 -5.14 -23.92 -13.14
CA VAL A 10 -4.17 -22.86 -13.49
C VAL A 10 -4.73 -21.47 -13.25
N LEU A 11 -6.01 -21.24 -13.56
CA LEU A 11 -6.68 -19.96 -13.27
C LEU A 11 -6.73 -19.67 -11.77
N ASN A 12 -7.00 -20.67 -10.93
CA ASN A 12 -6.97 -20.50 -9.49
C ASN A 12 -5.55 -20.15 -9.00
N TRP A 13 -4.52 -20.84 -9.51
CA TRP A 13 -3.12 -20.51 -9.21
C TRP A 13 -2.77 -19.07 -9.56
N LEU A 14 -3.15 -18.61 -10.75
CA LEU A 14 -2.89 -17.23 -11.20
C LEU A 14 -3.65 -16.19 -10.35
N SER A 15 -4.90 -16.52 -9.98
CA SER A 15 -5.73 -15.65 -9.14
C SER A 15 -5.16 -15.50 -7.73
N ASP A 16 -4.68 -16.60 -7.14
CA ASP A 16 -4.04 -16.60 -5.82
C ASP A 16 -2.73 -15.78 -5.85
N LEU A 17 -1.89 -15.99 -6.87
CA LEU A 17 -0.64 -15.22 -7.06
C LEU A 17 -0.89 -13.72 -7.18
N THR A 18 -1.85 -13.32 -8.01
CA THR A 18 -2.18 -11.91 -8.28
C THR A 18 -2.80 -11.23 -7.05
N SER A 19 -3.65 -11.95 -6.32
CA SER A 19 -4.29 -11.45 -5.11
C SER A 19 -3.23 -11.10 -4.05
N ILE A 20 -2.30 -12.03 -3.78
CA ILE A 20 -1.24 -11.80 -2.79
C ILE A 20 -0.32 -10.65 -3.22
N ALA A 21 0.07 -10.59 -4.49
CA ALA A 21 0.90 -9.50 -5.01
C ALA A 21 0.23 -8.12 -4.79
N THR A 22 -1.09 -8.06 -4.97
CA THR A 22 -1.87 -6.84 -4.72
C THR A 22 -1.86 -6.47 -3.23
N PHE A 23 -2.15 -7.42 -2.32
CA PHE A 23 -2.13 -7.13 -0.88
C PHE A 23 -0.76 -6.72 -0.34
N ILE A 24 0.32 -7.30 -0.87
CA ILE A 24 1.67 -6.88 -0.53
C ILE A 24 1.92 -5.44 -0.99
N SER A 25 1.48 -5.08 -2.20
CA SER A 25 1.61 -3.71 -2.71
C SER A 25 0.85 -2.70 -1.85
N TRP A 26 -0.37 -3.06 -1.42
CA TRP A 26 -1.17 -2.24 -0.50
C TRP A 26 -0.52 -2.11 0.89
N ALA A 27 0.10 -3.18 1.40
CA ALA A 27 0.87 -3.12 2.64
C ALA A 27 2.05 -2.14 2.52
N PHE A 28 2.80 -2.14 1.41
CA PHE A 28 3.87 -1.18 1.16
C PHE A 28 3.40 0.27 1.07
N ILE A 29 2.26 0.51 0.42
CA ILE A 29 1.63 1.84 0.36
C ILE A 29 1.31 2.32 1.78
N CYS A 30 0.68 1.47 2.61
CA CYS A 30 0.34 1.81 3.99
C CYS A 30 1.60 2.13 4.82
N VAL A 31 2.63 1.28 4.75
CA VAL A 31 3.90 1.50 5.48
C VAL A 31 4.57 2.80 5.02
N SER A 32 4.61 3.06 3.72
CA SER A 32 5.20 4.30 3.17
C SER A 32 4.44 5.53 3.66
N PHE A 33 3.11 5.47 3.69
CA PHE A 33 2.27 6.52 4.23
C PHE A 33 2.51 6.76 5.73
N LEU A 34 2.59 5.71 6.55
CA LEU A 34 2.89 5.83 7.99
C LEU A 34 4.26 6.49 8.24
N ARG A 35 5.26 6.16 7.42
CA ARG A 35 6.60 6.75 7.48
C ARG A 35 6.60 8.20 7.03
N PHE A 36 5.91 8.52 5.94
CA PHE A 36 5.68 9.88 5.50
C PHE A 36 5.04 10.71 6.61
N LYS A 37 3.99 10.19 7.25
CA LYS A 37 3.40 10.82 8.43
C LYS A 37 4.43 11.05 9.54
N SER A 38 5.15 10.00 9.92
CA SER A 38 6.14 10.12 11.01
C SER A 38 7.20 11.20 10.70
N ALA A 39 7.58 11.37 9.43
CA ALA A 39 8.54 12.38 9.02
C ALA A 39 7.99 13.82 8.99
N CYS A 40 6.74 14.05 8.55
CA CYS A 40 6.19 15.41 8.67
C CYS A 40 6.01 15.81 10.14
N ASP A 41 5.60 14.85 10.99
CA ASP A 41 5.45 15.08 12.44
C ASP A 41 6.82 15.46 13.07
N ALA A 42 7.92 14.83 12.63
CA ALA A 42 9.27 15.13 13.10
C ALA A 42 9.85 16.46 12.60
N GLN A 43 9.36 16.99 11.48
CA GLN A 43 9.82 18.25 10.87
C GLN A 43 8.93 19.44 11.21
N GLY A 44 7.88 19.24 12.00
CA GLY A 44 6.94 20.30 12.36
C GLY A 44 6.13 20.86 11.18
N ILE A 45 6.04 20.11 10.06
CA ILE A 45 5.26 20.53 8.90
C ILE A 45 3.77 20.46 9.28
N ILE A 46 3.15 21.63 9.35
CA ILE A 46 1.75 21.80 9.75
C ILE A 46 0.85 21.25 8.65
N ARG A 47 0.40 20.00 8.82
CA ARG A 47 -0.49 19.34 7.86
C ARG A 47 -1.86 19.97 7.75
N SER A 48 -2.28 20.80 8.71
CA SER A 48 -3.57 21.50 8.63
C SER A 48 -3.59 22.57 7.55
N GLU A 49 -2.43 23.02 7.06
CA GLU A 49 -2.35 23.97 5.93
C GLU A 49 -2.47 23.29 4.57
N SER A 50 -2.22 21.97 4.50
CA SER A 50 -2.36 21.20 3.27
C SER A 50 -3.76 20.58 3.19
N LYS A 51 -4.60 21.12 2.30
CA LYS A 51 -5.94 20.56 1.98
C LYS A 51 -5.91 19.08 1.57
N TYR A 52 -4.78 18.59 1.06
CA TYR A 52 -4.64 17.23 0.53
C TYR A 52 -4.19 16.20 1.56
N ILE A 53 -3.55 16.64 2.66
CA ILE A 53 -2.87 15.73 3.61
C ILE A 53 -3.66 15.61 4.93
N TYR A 54 -4.62 16.49 5.20
CA TYR A 54 -5.41 16.47 6.43
C TYR A 54 -6.69 15.64 6.29
N ASN A 55 -6.75 14.49 6.97
CA ASN A 55 -8.00 13.76 7.21
C ASN A 55 -8.14 13.48 8.71
N ARG A 56 -9.32 13.79 9.29
CA ARG A 56 -9.64 13.66 10.73
C ARG A 56 -9.38 12.27 11.29
N PHE A 57 -9.51 11.23 10.46
CA PHE A 57 -9.33 9.84 10.88
C PHE A 57 -7.90 9.31 10.71
N GLN A 58 -7.00 10.02 10.03
CA GLN A 58 -5.61 9.57 9.93
C GLN A 58 -4.94 9.62 11.32
N PRO A 59 -4.14 8.60 11.69
CA PRO A 59 -3.63 7.49 10.88
C PRO A 59 -4.41 6.17 10.99
N PHE A 60 -5.57 6.14 11.64
CA PHE A 60 -6.28 4.89 11.94
C PHE A 60 -6.58 4.01 10.71
N PRO A 61 -7.08 4.54 9.58
CA PRO A 61 -7.34 3.75 8.36
C PRO A 61 -6.09 3.04 7.83
N ALA A 62 -4.91 3.63 7.99
CA ALA A 62 -3.68 3.06 7.46
C ALA A 62 -3.18 1.88 8.31
N TYR A 63 -3.32 1.95 9.64
CA TYR A 63 -3.08 0.80 10.52
C TYR A 63 -4.11 -0.31 10.28
N TRP A 64 -5.38 0.06 10.10
CA TRP A 64 -6.45 -0.88 9.80
C TRP A 64 -6.21 -1.62 8.48
N ALA A 65 -5.93 -0.89 7.39
CA ALA A 65 -5.64 -1.49 6.09
C ALA A 65 -4.41 -2.39 6.14
N LEU A 66 -3.34 -1.97 6.82
CA LEU A 66 -2.13 -2.77 6.98
C LEU A 66 -2.42 -4.09 7.72
N PHE A 67 -3.20 -4.04 8.80
CA PHE A 67 -3.61 -5.22 9.55
C PHE A 67 -4.36 -6.24 8.67
N TRP A 68 -5.33 -5.79 7.89
CA TRP A 68 -6.08 -6.66 6.98
C TRP A 68 -5.25 -7.19 5.81
N CYS A 69 -4.30 -6.41 5.29
CA CYS A 69 -3.38 -6.88 4.27
C CYS A 69 -2.51 -8.03 4.80
N ILE A 70 -1.95 -7.88 6.01
CA ILE A 70 -1.13 -8.92 6.64
C ILE A 70 -1.95 -10.19 6.89
N ILE A 71 -3.15 -10.07 7.47
CA ILE A 71 -4.05 -11.21 7.67
C ILE A 71 -4.34 -11.92 6.35
N THR A 72 -4.68 -11.17 5.30
CA THR A 72 -5.04 -11.77 4.01
C THR A 72 -3.86 -12.51 3.39
N ILE A 73 -2.64 -11.99 3.51
CA ILE A 73 -1.42 -12.66 3.05
C ILE A 73 -1.20 -13.99 3.79
N PHE A 74 -1.38 -14.02 5.11
CA PHE A 74 -1.21 -15.25 5.89
C PHE A 74 -2.32 -16.28 5.63
N PHE A 75 -3.56 -15.83 5.49
CA PHE A 75 -4.71 -16.71 5.33
C PHE A 75 -4.95 -17.16 3.88
N ASN A 76 -4.34 -16.55 2.87
CA ASN A 76 -4.60 -16.90 1.46
C ASN A 76 -4.45 -18.41 1.17
N GLY A 77 -3.37 -19.03 1.65
CA GLY A 77 -3.09 -20.46 1.45
C GLY A 77 -3.63 -21.41 2.51
N TYR A 78 -4.59 -21.00 3.36
CA TYR A 78 -5.04 -21.82 4.51
C TYR A 78 -5.56 -23.20 4.12
N LYS A 79 -6.14 -23.32 2.91
CA LYS A 79 -6.76 -24.56 2.41
C LYS A 79 -5.78 -25.72 2.30
N VAL A 80 -4.47 -25.44 2.13
CA VAL A 80 -3.40 -26.43 2.04
C VAL A 80 -3.17 -27.12 3.39
N PHE A 81 -3.46 -26.44 4.50
CA PHE A 81 -3.30 -26.97 5.85
C PHE A 81 -4.50 -27.80 6.34
N LEU A 82 -5.56 -27.93 5.54
CA LEU A 82 -6.70 -28.79 5.88
C LEU A 82 -6.34 -30.26 5.67
N LYS A 83 -6.73 -31.11 6.64
CA LYS A 83 -6.46 -32.57 6.60
C LYS A 83 -6.95 -33.18 5.29
N GLY A 84 -6.07 -33.87 4.58
CA GLY A 84 -6.38 -34.57 3.32
C GLY A 84 -6.29 -33.71 2.04
N ARG A 85 -5.89 -32.44 2.11
CA ARG A 85 -5.79 -31.53 0.94
C ARG A 85 -4.37 -30.98 0.70
N TRP A 86 -3.36 -31.69 1.21
CA TRP A 86 -1.96 -31.30 1.04
C TRP A 86 -1.55 -31.39 -0.44
N ASN A 87 -1.20 -30.24 -1.03
CA ASN A 87 -0.67 -30.16 -2.38
C ASN A 87 0.52 -29.20 -2.40
N THR A 88 1.71 -29.73 -2.69
CA THR A 88 2.96 -28.97 -2.69
C THR A 88 2.96 -27.83 -3.71
N SER A 89 2.35 -28.03 -4.90
CA SER A 89 2.26 -26.97 -5.91
C SER A 89 1.40 -25.80 -5.43
N SER A 90 0.23 -26.09 -4.84
CA SER A 90 -0.63 -25.05 -4.26
C SER A 90 0.01 -24.34 -3.08
N PHE A 91 0.81 -25.05 -2.26
CA PHE A 91 1.57 -24.44 -1.16
C PHE A 91 2.58 -23.41 -1.69
N ILE A 92 3.42 -23.83 -2.64
CA ILE A 92 4.46 -22.96 -3.19
C ILE A 92 3.81 -21.74 -3.85
N ILE A 93 2.81 -21.94 -4.71
CA ILE A 93 2.12 -20.86 -5.42
C ILE A 93 1.46 -19.87 -4.45
N ALA A 94 0.85 -20.35 -3.36
CA ALA A 94 0.20 -19.50 -2.36
C ALA A 94 1.18 -18.73 -1.46
N TYR A 95 2.45 -19.12 -1.35
CA TYR A 95 3.39 -18.48 -0.42
C TYR A 95 4.67 -17.95 -1.07
N ILE A 96 4.92 -18.20 -2.36
CA ILE A 96 6.16 -17.80 -3.06
C ILE A 96 6.41 -16.29 -3.07
N ASN A 97 5.35 -15.48 -3.02
CA ASN A 97 5.48 -14.02 -3.01
C ASN A 97 6.19 -13.49 -1.75
N ILE A 98 6.03 -14.14 -0.60
CA ILE A 98 6.64 -13.71 0.67
C ILE A 98 8.18 -13.75 0.60
N PRO A 99 8.83 -14.89 0.25
CA PRO A 99 10.28 -14.94 0.13
C PRO A 99 10.80 -14.11 -1.03
N ILE A 100 10.06 -13.96 -2.14
CA ILE A 100 10.46 -13.05 -3.24
C ILE A 100 10.58 -11.62 -2.73
N VAL A 101 9.57 -11.14 -2.01
CA VAL A 101 9.55 -9.77 -1.47
C VAL A 101 10.62 -9.60 -0.39
N GLY A 102 10.81 -10.61 0.47
CA GLY A 102 11.89 -10.62 1.44
C GLY A 102 13.28 -10.56 0.78
N ALA A 103 13.49 -11.35 -0.28
CA ALA A 103 14.73 -11.37 -1.05
C ALA A 103 14.97 -10.04 -1.78
N LEU A 104 13.93 -9.42 -2.33
CA LEU A 104 14.02 -8.09 -2.95
C LEU A 104 14.40 -7.03 -1.92
N PHE A 105 13.80 -7.08 -0.73
CA PHE A 105 14.09 -6.14 0.34
C PHE A 105 15.52 -6.31 0.89
N LEU A 106 15.94 -7.56 1.14
CA LEU A 106 17.30 -7.91 1.53
C LEU A 106 18.31 -7.56 0.44
N GLY A 107 18.00 -7.84 -0.82
CA GLY A 107 18.83 -7.51 -1.97
C GLY A 107 19.03 -6.00 -2.11
N HIS A 108 17.95 -5.23 -1.96
CA HIS A 108 18.03 -3.76 -1.94
C HIS A 108 18.90 -3.24 -0.79
N TYR A 109 18.74 -3.82 0.42
CA TYR A 109 19.54 -3.47 1.59
C TYR A 109 21.04 -3.81 1.38
N LEU A 110 21.36 -5.00 0.88
CA LEU A 110 22.72 -5.46 0.63
C LEU A 110 23.42 -4.66 -0.46
N PHE A 111 22.71 -4.31 -1.54
CA PHE A 111 23.25 -3.54 -2.66
C PHE A 111 23.47 -2.07 -2.30
N THR A 112 22.49 -1.44 -1.66
CA THR A 112 22.54 -0.01 -1.34
C THR A 112 23.38 0.28 -0.09
N LYS A 113 23.58 -0.72 0.78
CA LYS A 113 24.28 -0.63 2.09
C LYS A 113 23.77 0.53 2.98
N ARG A 114 22.55 1.01 2.71
CA ARG A 114 21.87 2.06 3.49
C ARG A 114 20.70 1.40 4.22
N PRO A 115 20.37 1.87 5.42
CA PRO A 115 19.19 1.39 6.11
C PRO A 115 17.96 1.69 5.23
N SER A 116 17.24 0.63 4.84
CA SER A 116 15.98 0.76 4.07
C SER A 116 14.95 1.61 4.82
N PHE A 117 15.09 1.70 6.15
CA PHE A 117 14.32 2.61 7.00
C PHE A 117 15.23 3.69 7.59
N LYS A 118 15.28 4.86 6.95
CA LYS A 118 15.91 6.05 7.54
C LYS A 118 15.11 6.55 8.75
N PRO A 119 15.75 7.14 9.77
CA PRO A 119 15.05 7.84 10.84
C PRO A 119 14.13 8.92 10.27
N ALA A 120 12.93 9.07 10.83
CA ALA A 120 11.93 10.02 10.36
C ALA A 120 12.47 11.47 10.27
N SER A 121 13.38 11.85 11.17
CA SER A 121 14.02 13.18 11.19
C SER A 121 15.02 13.42 10.05
N LYS A 122 15.53 12.37 9.40
CA LYS A 122 16.53 12.46 8.32
C LYS A 122 15.92 12.25 6.93
N ILE A 123 14.60 12.18 6.83
CA ILE A 123 13.89 12.05 5.56
C ILE A 123 13.82 13.43 4.92
N ASP A 124 14.34 13.57 3.70
CA ASP A 124 14.27 14.84 2.97
C ASP A 124 12.84 15.04 2.45
N MET A 125 12.21 16.14 2.84
CA MET A 125 10.85 16.51 2.41
C MET A 125 10.80 17.81 1.63
N VAL A 126 11.89 18.57 1.55
CA VAL A 126 11.89 19.96 1.08
C VAL A 126 12.77 20.16 -0.15
N SER A 127 13.81 19.32 -0.34
CA SER A 127 14.68 19.44 -1.49
C SER A 127 13.93 19.12 -2.79
N ASN A 128 14.05 19.98 -3.80
CA ASN A 128 13.37 19.89 -5.10
C ASN A 128 11.82 20.03 -5.09
N ILE A 129 11.20 20.65 -4.09
CA ILE A 129 9.80 21.09 -4.27
C ILE A 129 9.82 22.27 -5.28
N PRO A 130 9.17 22.18 -6.45
CA PRO A 130 8.94 23.36 -7.29
C PRO A 130 8.25 24.42 -6.43
N GLY A 131 8.64 25.69 -6.54
CA GLY A 131 8.01 26.77 -5.75
C GLY A 131 6.48 26.70 -5.85
N PRO A 132 5.74 27.23 -4.87
CA PRO A 132 4.29 27.02 -4.77
C PRO A 132 3.62 27.32 -6.11
N GLU A 133 3.16 26.29 -6.80
CA GLU A 133 2.18 26.44 -7.86
C GLU A 133 0.92 26.92 -7.14
N ILE A 134 0.77 28.24 -7.13
CA ILE A 134 -0.48 28.87 -6.73
C ILE A 134 -1.46 28.38 -7.79
N ASP A 135 -2.26 27.37 -7.43
CA ASP A 135 -3.50 27.05 -8.14
C ASP A 135 -4.39 28.30 -8.06
N PHE A 136 -4.12 29.27 -8.93
CA PHE A 136 -4.99 30.40 -9.17
C PHE A 136 -6.23 29.83 -9.82
N ASP A 137 -7.19 29.43 -9.00
CA ASP A 137 -8.54 29.10 -9.45
C ASP A 137 -9.11 30.39 -10.06
N PRO A 138 -9.15 30.53 -11.40
CA PRO A 138 -9.48 31.80 -12.04
C PRO A 138 -10.95 32.15 -11.85
N ASN A 139 -11.77 31.25 -11.28
CA ASN A 139 -13.17 31.51 -11.05
C ASN A 139 -13.67 30.87 -9.74
N PRO A 140 -13.46 31.52 -8.58
CA PRO A 140 -14.04 31.06 -7.33
C PRO A 140 -15.57 31.03 -7.45
N PRO A 141 -16.25 29.93 -7.06
CA PRO A 141 -17.70 29.80 -7.24
C PRO A 141 -18.42 30.88 -6.42
N THR A 142 -19.01 31.84 -7.12
CA THR A 142 -19.81 32.92 -6.54
C THR A 142 -21.17 32.42 -6.06
N THR A 143 -21.70 31.36 -6.68
CA THR A 143 -23.01 30.76 -6.35
C THR A 143 -22.93 29.77 -5.19
N LYS A 144 -23.95 29.76 -4.31
CA LYS A 144 -24.08 28.82 -3.18
C LYS A 144 -23.98 27.34 -3.60
N ILE A 145 -24.54 26.99 -4.77
CA ILE A 145 -24.46 25.65 -5.35
C ILE A 145 -23.03 25.29 -5.75
N GLY A 146 -22.28 26.22 -6.35
CA GLY A 146 -20.87 25.98 -6.71
C GLY A 146 -20.00 25.76 -5.47
N LYS A 147 -20.28 26.46 -4.37
CA LYS A 147 -19.60 26.24 -3.09
C LYS A 147 -19.93 24.87 -2.47
N PHE A 148 -21.18 24.42 -2.59
CA PHE A 148 -21.61 23.10 -2.11
C PHE A 148 -21.03 21.95 -2.95
N LEU A 149 -21.09 22.07 -4.29
CA LEU A 149 -20.52 21.07 -5.20
C LEU A 149 -19.00 20.95 -5.04
N ARG A 150 -18.29 22.06 -4.81
CA ARG A 150 -16.85 22.08 -4.51
C ARG A 150 -16.50 21.58 -3.11
N TRP A 151 -17.46 21.58 -2.18
CA TRP A 151 -17.26 20.90 -0.90
C TRP A 151 -17.42 19.37 -1.04
N LEU A 152 -18.19 18.93 -2.04
CA LEU A 152 -18.47 17.53 -2.33
C LEU A 152 -17.40 16.87 -3.22
N LEU A 153 -16.84 17.61 -4.18
CA LEU A 153 -15.73 17.25 -5.07
C LEU A 153 -14.37 17.57 -4.45
#